data_AF-A0A7V8VC06-F1
#
_entry.id   AF-A0A7V8VC06-F1
#
_cell.length_a   1.000
_cell.length_b   1.000
_cell.length_c   1.000
_cell.angle_alpha   90.00
_cell.angle_beta   90.00
_cell.angle_gamma   90.00
#
_symmetry.space_group_name_H-M   'P 1'
#
loop_
_entity.id
_entity.type
_entity.pdbx_description
1 polymer ?
#
loop_
_entity_poly.entity_id
_entity_poly.type
_entity_poly.pdbx_seq_one_letter_code
_entity_poly.pdbx_strand_id
1 'polypeptide(L)'
;MPEQPVPFSHQLHVGRLGMDCTYCHQHVFQSPHATVPSAQVCMNCHNPRKANVKGNSPLLTLIRESYETGKPVAWKRVHKLPEYAYFNHAVHVNKGVSCVSCHGPVNEMPMVRHDQPLSMGWCLQCHHEPEKHLRPVEQVTNLSWKPDGNKPRLDIGYDIKQQLQVQAPMHCQGCHR
;
A
#
# COMPACT_ATOMS: atom_id res chain seq x y z
N MET A 1 -6.33 -17.50 -0.26
CA MET A 1 -6.53 -16.06 -0.53
C MET A 1 -7.86 -15.90 -1.22
N PRO A 2 -8.61 -14.81 -0.97
CA PRO A 2 -9.90 -14.63 -1.59
C PRO A 2 -9.74 -14.37 -3.09
N GLU A 3 -10.47 -15.12 -3.92
CA GLU A 3 -10.54 -14.89 -5.36
C GLU A 3 -11.17 -13.51 -5.63
N GLN A 4 -10.45 -12.66 -6.37
CA GLN A 4 -10.89 -11.30 -6.68
C GLN A 4 -11.86 -11.30 -7.87
N PRO A 5 -12.83 -10.36 -7.91
CA PRO A 5 -13.78 -10.26 -9.03
C PRO A 5 -13.09 -9.93 -10.35
N VAL A 6 -11.97 -9.21 -10.31
CA VAL A 6 -11.15 -8.86 -11.46
C VAL A 6 -9.71 -9.31 -11.16
N PRO A 7 -9.04 -10.03 -12.08
CA PRO A 7 -7.69 -10.55 -11.86
C PRO A 7 -6.63 -9.45 -12.03
N PHE A 8 -6.63 -8.47 -11.13
CA PHE A 8 -5.68 -7.36 -11.14
C PHE A 8 -4.30 -7.81 -10.67
N SER A 9 -3.27 -7.58 -11.50
CA SER A 9 -1.88 -7.93 -11.22
C SER A 9 -1.06 -6.69 -10.86
N HIS A 10 -0.63 -6.59 -9.60
CA HIS A 10 0.34 -5.57 -9.17
C HIS A 10 1.72 -5.83 -9.79
N GLN A 11 2.07 -7.10 -10.02
CA GLN A 11 3.30 -7.46 -10.73
C GLN A 11 3.39 -6.82 -12.12
N LEU A 12 2.28 -6.79 -12.86
CA LEU A 12 2.26 -6.15 -14.16
C LEU A 12 2.35 -4.62 -14.04
N HIS A 13 1.47 -4.01 -13.25
CA HIS A 13 1.33 -2.55 -13.22
C HIS A 13 2.50 -1.86 -12.50
N VAL A 14 2.99 -2.42 -11.40
CA VAL A 14 4.08 -1.85 -10.62
C VAL A 14 5.41 -2.47 -11.05
N GLY A 15 5.51 -3.81 -11.02
CA GLY A 15 6.78 -4.50 -11.26
C GLY A 15 7.31 -4.37 -12.68
N ARG A 16 6.44 -4.42 -13.70
CA ARG A 16 6.87 -4.35 -15.11
C ARG A 16 6.68 -2.97 -15.74
N LEU A 17 5.61 -2.27 -15.40
CA LEU A 17 5.30 -0.95 -15.98
C LEU A 17 5.80 0.23 -15.14
N GLY A 18 6.27 -0.01 -13.91
CA GLY A 18 6.87 1.03 -13.06
C GLY A 18 5.87 2.05 -12.53
N MET A 19 4.57 1.74 -12.45
CA MET A 19 3.59 2.68 -11.90
C MET A 19 3.82 2.92 -10.41
N ASP A 20 3.84 4.19 -10.00
CA ASP A 20 3.93 4.54 -8.58
C ASP A 20 2.65 4.12 -7.83
N CYS A 21 2.83 3.72 -6.56
CA CYS A 21 1.74 3.23 -5.72
C CYS A 21 0.61 4.27 -5.55
N THR A 22 0.96 5.56 -5.48
CA THR A 22 0.03 6.66 -5.21
C THR A 22 -0.85 7.03 -6.40
N TYR A 23 -0.52 6.54 -7.60
CA TYR A 23 -1.37 6.73 -8.77
C TYR A 23 -2.77 6.12 -8.56
N CYS A 24 -2.80 4.91 -7.99
CA CYS A 24 -4.03 4.19 -7.67
C CYS A 24 -4.45 4.40 -6.20
N HIS A 25 -3.50 4.28 -5.27
CA HIS A 25 -3.76 4.41 -3.83
C HIS A 25 -3.62 5.85 -3.39
N GLN A 26 -4.51 6.67 -3.94
CA GLN A 26 -4.57 8.09 -3.62
C GLN A 26 -4.86 8.32 -2.13
N HIS A 27 -4.46 9.49 -1.64
CA HIS A 27 -4.67 9.93 -0.27
C HIS A 27 -3.96 9.12 0.82
N VAL A 28 -3.10 8.14 0.49
CA VAL A 28 -2.39 7.33 1.49
C VAL A 28 -1.51 8.18 2.43
N PHE A 29 -1.02 9.32 1.95
CA PHE A 29 -0.23 10.28 2.74
C PHE A 29 -1.10 11.27 3.54
N GLN A 30 -2.40 11.34 3.29
CA GLN A 30 -3.30 12.34 3.88
C GLN A 30 -4.38 11.72 4.76
N SER A 31 -4.76 10.47 4.50
CA SER A 31 -5.89 9.79 5.10
C SER A 31 -5.47 8.57 5.92
N PRO A 32 -6.23 8.21 6.97
CA PRO A 32 -6.09 6.93 7.63
C PRO A 32 -6.26 5.72 6.70
N HIS A 33 -7.00 5.89 5.60
CA HIS A 33 -7.35 4.82 4.69
C HIS A 33 -6.62 4.96 3.35
N ALA A 34 -5.86 3.94 2.96
CA ALA A 34 -5.43 3.76 1.57
C ALA A 34 -6.61 3.22 0.77
N THR A 35 -7.27 4.07 -0.02
CA THR A 35 -8.45 3.66 -0.78
C THR A 35 -8.07 2.73 -1.93
N VAL A 36 -8.95 1.78 -2.24
CA VAL A 36 -8.91 1.05 -3.52
C VAL A 36 -9.43 2.00 -4.61
N PRO A 37 -8.75 2.13 -5.76
CA PRO A 37 -9.15 3.09 -6.79
C PRO A 37 -10.55 2.80 -7.32
N SER A 38 -11.25 3.85 -7.74
CA SER A 38 -12.48 3.71 -8.52
C SER A 38 -12.18 3.20 -9.93
N ALA A 39 -13.20 2.70 -10.63
CA ALA A 39 -13.06 2.24 -12.01
C ALA A 39 -12.55 3.34 -12.97
N GLN A 40 -12.74 4.62 -12.62
CA GLN A 40 -12.22 5.76 -13.38
C GLN A 40 -10.69 5.68 -13.57
N VAL A 41 -9.94 5.33 -12.52
CA VAL A 41 -8.48 5.23 -12.59
C VAL A 41 -8.06 4.15 -13.59
N CYS A 42 -8.73 3.00 -13.58
CA CYS A 42 -8.49 1.94 -14.55
C CYS A 42 -8.78 2.42 -15.98
N MET A 43 -9.89 3.15 -16.15
CA MET A 43 -10.35 3.62 -17.46
C MET A 43 -9.54 4.80 -18.01
N ASN A 44 -8.62 5.39 -17.25
CA ASN A 44 -7.66 6.33 -17.82
C ASN A 44 -6.80 5.69 -18.93
N CYS A 45 -6.50 4.39 -18.80
CA CYS A 45 -5.73 3.63 -19.79
C CYS A 45 -6.57 2.58 -20.51
N HIS A 46 -7.49 1.92 -19.79
CA HIS A 46 -8.25 0.79 -20.31
C HIS A 46 -9.52 1.18 -21.07
N ASN A 47 -9.84 2.47 -21.21
CA ASN A 47 -11.04 2.88 -21.94
C ASN A 47 -10.92 2.50 -23.44
N PRO A 48 -11.86 1.68 -23.97
CA PRO A 48 -11.85 1.24 -25.37
C PRO A 48 -11.87 2.36 -26.40
N ARG A 49 -12.41 3.52 -26.01
CA ARG A 49 -12.56 4.72 -26.87
C ARG A 49 -11.40 5.70 -26.72
N LYS A 50 -10.41 5.41 -25.87
CA LYS A 50 -9.22 6.24 -25.62
C LYS A 50 -7.94 5.43 -25.86
N ALA A 51 -7.06 5.35 -24.87
CA ALA A 51 -5.78 4.63 -24.96
C ALA A 51 -5.93 3.12 -25.24
N ASN A 52 -7.10 2.54 -24.93
CA ASN A 52 -7.48 1.16 -25.26
C ASN A 52 -6.41 0.11 -24.91
N VAL A 53 -5.74 0.24 -23.77
CA VAL A 53 -4.80 -0.78 -23.29
C VAL A 53 -5.58 -2.04 -22.97
N LYS A 54 -5.67 -2.99 -23.90
CA LYS A 54 -6.54 -4.18 -23.77
C LYS A 54 -7.99 -3.85 -23.38
N GLY A 55 -8.51 -2.68 -23.76
CA GLY A 55 -9.78 -2.16 -23.25
C GLY A 55 -10.99 -3.04 -23.57
N ASN A 56 -10.94 -3.79 -24.66
CA ASN A 56 -11.97 -4.75 -25.07
C ASN A 56 -11.82 -6.15 -24.44
N SER A 57 -10.84 -6.37 -23.56
CA SER A 57 -10.63 -7.68 -22.93
C SER A 57 -11.85 -8.10 -22.10
N PRO A 58 -12.30 -9.36 -22.18
CA PRO A 58 -13.34 -9.90 -21.29
C PRO A 58 -12.99 -9.80 -19.81
N LEU A 59 -11.70 -9.75 -19.46
CA LEU A 59 -11.23 -9.62 -18.08
C LEU A 59 -11.57 -8.26 -17.45
N LEU A 60 -11.87 -7.25 -18.27
CA LEU A 60 -12.17 -5.89 -17.83
C LEU A 60 -13.68 -5.60 -17.84
N THR A 61 -14.54 -6.59 -18.09
CA THR A 61 -16.00 -6.41 -18.17
C THR A 61 -16.56 -5.72 -16.93
N LEU A 62 -16.23 -6.21 -15.73
CA LEU A 62 -16.70 -5.59 -14.47
C LEU A 62 -16.14 -4.18 -14.25
N ILE A 63 -14.94 -3.88 -14.75
CA ILE A 63 -14.38 -2.52 -14.66
C ILE A 63 -15.13 -1.57 -15.57
N ARG A 64 -15.46 -2.00 -16.81
CA ARG A 64 -16.25 -1.20 -17.75
C ARG A 64 -17.67 -0.96 -17.22
N GLU A 65 -18.33 -2.01 -16.72
CA GLU A 65 -19.66 -1.88 -16.11
C GLU A 65 -19.64 -0.94 -14.89
N SER A 66 -18.63 -1.05 -14.03
CA SER A 66 -18.46 -0.15 -12.88
C SER A 66 -18.26 1.30 -13.31
N TYR A 67 -17.51 1.53 -14.39
CA TYR A 67 -17.30 2.85 -14.97
C TYR A 67 -18.59 3.45 -15.57
N GLU A 68 -19.36 2.65 -16.31
CA GLU A 68 -20.59 3.10 -16.98
C GLU A 68 -21.75 3.34 -15.99
N THR A 69 -21.87 2.49 -14.97
CA THR A 69 -22.99 2.55 -14.02
C THR A 69 -22.69 3.35 -12.76
N GLY A 70 -21.41 3.66 -12.51
CA GLY A 70 -20.94 4.25 -11.25
C GLY A 70 -20.98 3.29 -10.04
N LYS A 71 -21.45 2.05 -10.21
CA LYS A 71 -21.47 1.05 -9.12
C LYS A 71 -20.05 0.54 -8.86
N PRO A 72 -19.53 0.60 -7.62
CA PRO A 72 -18.17 0.13 -7.33
C PRO A 72 -17.99 -1.38 -7.55
N VAL A 73 -16.80 -1.78 -8.00
CA VAL A 73 -16.41 -3.20 -8.03
C VAL A 73 -16.32 -3.73 -6.60
N ALA A 74 -16.94 -4.89 -6.36
CA ALA A 74 -16.97 -5.56 -5.05
C ALA A 74 -15.64 -6.28 -4.73
N TRP A 75 -14.57 -5.51 -4.57
CA TRP A 75 -13.25 -6.03 -4.21
C TRP A 75 -13.28 -6.77 -2.88
N LYS A 76 -12.61 -7.93 -2.80
CA LYS A 76 -12.46 -8.66 -1.55
C LYS A 76 -11.23 -8.15 -0.82
N ARG A 77 -11.44 -7.43 0.29
CA ARG A 77 -10.35 -6.86 1.09
C ARG A 77 -9.46 -7.98 1.63
N VAL A 78 -8.17 -7.93 1.32
CA VAL A 78 -7.17 -8.89 1.82
C VAL A 78 -6.77 -8.51 3.25
N HIS A 79 -6.20 -7.33 3.44
CA HIS A 79 -5.78 -6.84 4.75
C HIS A 79 -6.97 -6.21 5.48
N LYS A 80 -7.53 -6.91 6.47
CA LYS A 80 -8.61 -6.42 7.32
C LYS A 80 -8.22 -6.57 8.78
N LEU A 81 -8.01 -5.43 9.45
CA LEU A 81 -7.90 -5.39 10.90
C LEU A 81 -9.30 -5.46 11.53
N PRO A 82 -9.42 -5.95 12.78
CA PRO A 82 -10.67 -5.87 13.53
C PRO A 82 -11.14 -4.43 13.68
N GLU A 83 -12.45 -4.20 13.69
CA GLU A 83 -13.05 -2.84 13.71
C GLU A 83 -12.71 -2.06 15.00
N TYR A 84 -12.36 -2.74 16.09
CA TYR A 84 -11.92 -2.14 17.35
C TYR A 84 -10.43 -1.70 17.33
N ALA A 85 -9.73 -1.93 16.22
CA ALA A 85 -8.34 -1.53 16.01
C ALA A 85 -8.28 -0.51 14.86
N TYR A 86 -7.94 0.72 15.20
CA TYR A 86 -7.88 1.83 14.27
C TYR A 86 -6.46 1.99 13.75
N PHE A 87 -6.33 1.86 12.43
CA PHE A 87 -5.08 2.05 11.72
C PHE A 87 -5.14 3.32 10.86
N ASN A 88 -4.03 4.05 10.82
CA ASN A 88 -3.92 5.28 10.04
C ASN A 88 -2.71 5.19 9.10
N HIS A 89 -2.92 5.11 7.78
CA HIS A 89 -1.81 5.04 6.83
C HIS A 89 -0.92 6.28 6.86
N ALA A 90 -1.52 7.47 6.85
CA ALA A 90 -0.81 8.74 6.79
C ALA A 90 0.26 8.88 7.88
N VAL A 91 -0.02 8.47 9.13
CA VAL A 91 0.98 8.60 10.21
C VAL A 91 2.19 7.68 10.02
N HIS A 92 2.04 6.55 9.33
CA HIS A 92 3.15 5.62 9.08
C HIS A 92 3.98 6.07 7.89
N VAL A 93 3.34 6.38 6.75
CA VAL A 93 4.04 6.75 5.52
C VAL A 93 4.77 8.09 5.67
N ASN A 94 4.18 9.08 6.35
CA ASN A 94 4.85 10.36 6.61
C ASN A 94 5.97 10.25 7.65
N LYS A 95 6.09 9.13 8.37
CA LYS A 95 7.20 8.83 9.27
C LYS A 95 8.23 7.89 8.66
N GLY A 96 8.15 7.63 7.35
CA GLY A 96 9.16 6.86 6.63
C GLY A 96 8.96 5.34 6.68
N VAL A 97 7.77 4.85 7.05
CA VAL A 97 7.45 3.42 6.98
C VAL A 97 6.99 3.07 5.58
N SER A 98 7.76 2.23 4.88
CA SER A 98 7.45 1.82 3.51
C SER A 98 6.34 0.78 3.43
N CYS A 99 5.58 0.82 2.32
CA CYS A 99 4.55 -0.16 1.95
C CYS A 99 5.06 -1.61 2.05
N VAL A 100 6.31 -1.87 1.65
CA VAL A 100 6.90 -3.22 1.65
C VAL A 100 6.99 -3.81 3.06
N SER A 101 7.11 -2.97 4.09
CA SER A 101 7.27 -3.42 5.47
C SER A 101 6.03 -4.12 6.02
N CYS A 102 4.84 -3.77 5.50
CA CYS A 102 3.56 -4.33 5.94
C CYS A 102 2.91 -5.23 4.88
N HIS A 103 3.02 -4.85 3.60
CA HIS A 103 2.35 -5.53 2.49
C HIS A 103 3.28 -6.47 1.71
N GLY A 104 4.57 -6.52 2.03
CA GLY A 104 5.56 -7.30 1.29
C GLY A 104 5.84 -6.74 -0.10
N PRO A 105 6.55 -7.50 -0.96
CA PRO A 105 6.91 -7.08 -2.31
C PRO A 105 5.69 -7.15 -3.25
N VAL A 106 4.73 -6.24 -3.08
CA VAL A 106 3.49 -6.21 -3.87
C VAL A 106 3.75 -6.02 -5.37
N ASN A 107 4.87 -5.39 -5.74
CA ASN A 107 5.36 -5.28 -7.12
C ASN A 107 5.74 -6.63 -7.74
N GLU A 108 5.81 -7.70 -6.97
CA GLU A 108 6.07 -9.06 -7.46
C GLU A 108 4.82 -9.93 -7.40
N MET A 109 3.70 -9.42 -6.85
CA MET A 109 2.48 -10.19 -6.61
C MET A 109 1.52 -10.12 -7.82
N PRO A 110 1.26 -11.25 -8.52
CA PRO A 110 0.20 -11.32 -9.52
C PRO A 110 -1.19 -11.26 -8.89
N MET A 111 -1.31 -11.66 -7.63
CA MET A 111 -2.50 -11.54 -6.79
C MET A 111 -2.04 -11.18 -5.38
N VAL A 112 -2.68 -10.18 -4.77
CA VAL A 112 -2.29 -9.70 -3.43
C VAL A 112 -2.54 -10.77 -2.38
N ARG A 113 -1.59 -10.90 -1.46
CA ARG A 113 -1.65 -11.80 -0.31
C ARG A 113 -1.26 -11.09 0.98
N HIS A 114 -1.60 -11.70 2.10
CA HIS A 114 -0.92 -11.36 3.36
C HIS A 114 0.54 -11.79 3.24
N ASP A 115 1.44 -10.85 3.47
CA ASP A 115 2.86 -11.12 3.63
C ASP A 115 3.24 -11.12 5.11
N GLN A 116 2.75 -10.11 5.84
CA GLN A 116 2.90 -10.00 7.28
C GLN A 116 1.60 -10.41 7.99
N PRO A 117 1.68 -10.90 9.24
CA PRO A 117 0.50 -11.33 9.99
C PRO A 117 -0.40 -10.16 10.41
N LEU A 118 0.15 -8.94 10.52
CA LEU A 118 -0.56 -7.73 10.97
C LEU A 118 -1.31 -7.93 12.31
N SER A 119 -0.78 -8.81 13.17
CA SER A 119 -1.29 -9.03 14.51
C SER A 119 -0.82 -7.91 15.46
N MET A 120 -1.48 -7.75 16.60
CA MET A 120 -1.06 -6.79 17.62
C MET A 120 0.40 -7.00 18.04
N GLY A 121 0.83 -8.25 18.26
CA GLY A 121 2.21 -8.56 18.65
C GLY A 121 3.23 -8.12 17.59
N TRP A 122 2.90 -8.30 16.31
CA TRP A 122 3.74 -7.86 15.20
C TRP A 122 3.80 -6.32 15.12
N CYS A 123 2.65 -5.64 15.28
CA CYS A 123 2.62 -4.17 15.31
C CYS A 123 3.44 -3.62 16.48
N LEU A 124 3.30 -4.19 17.68
CA LEU A 124 4.04 -3.76 18.87
C LEU A 124 5.54 -4.01 18.76
N GLN A 125 5.95 -5.11 18.12
CA GLN A 125 7.37 -5.36 17.83
C GLN A 125 7.95 -4.26 16.94
N CYS A 126 7.24 -3.88 15.88
CA CYS A 126 7.63 -2.76 15.02
C CYS A 126 7.64 -1.42 15.78
N HIS A 127 6.65 -1.17 16.65
CA HIS A 127 6.59 0.04 17.46
C HIS A 127 7.69 0.11 18.52
N HIS A 128 8.20 -1.03 19.01
CA HIS A 128 9.32 -1.08 19.95
C HIS A 128 10.64 -0.72 19.27
N GLU A 129 10.86 -1.16 18.03
CA GLU A 129 12.10 -0.94 17.27
C GLU A 129 11.83 -0.32 15.88
N PRO A 130 11.21 0.86 15.79
CA PRO A 130 10.76 1.43 14.52
C PRO A 130 11.92 1.72 13.58
N GLU A 131 13.10 2.08 14.10
CA GLU A 131 14.32 2.35 13.33
C GLU A 131 14.70 1.22 12.37
N LYS A 132 14.34 -0.04 12.66
CA LYS A 132 14.59 -1.17 11.77
C LYS A 132 13.77 -1.13 10.49
N HIS A 133 12.75 -0.27 10.43
CA HIS A 133 11.77 -0.19 9.34
C HIS A 133 11.74 1.17 8.65
N LEU A 134 12.35 2.21 9.24
CA LEU A 134 12.35 3.55 8.66
C LEU A 134 13.23 3.65 7.41
N ARG A 135 12.88 4.61 6.56
CA ARG A 135 13.63 5.09 5.39
C ARG A 135 13.22 6.54 5.06
N PRO A 136 13.97 7.26 4.22
CA PRO A 136 13.56 8.59 3.78
C PRO A 136 12.14 8.59 3.22
N VAL A 137 11.35 9.63 3.52
CA VAL A 137 9.91 9.67 3.18
C VAL A 137 9.70 9.56 1.66
N GLU A 138 10.63 10.11 0.89
CA GLU A 138 10.68 10.10 -0.57
C GLU A 138 10.87 8.69 -1.13
N GLN A 139 11.34 7.75 -0.31
CA GLN A 139 11.63 6.36 -0.68
C GLN A 139 10.57 5.37 -0.16
N VAL A 140 9.48 5.86 0.44
CA VAL A 140 8.42 5.03 1.02
C VAL A 140 7.75 4.11 -0.01
N THR A 141 7.51 4.59 -1.23
CA THR A 141 6.92 3.80 -2.33
C THR A 141 7.97 3.04 -3.15
N ASN A 142 9.26 3.36 -2.98
CA ASN A 142 10.35 2.62 -3.61
C ASN A 142 10.60 1.30 -2.86
N LEU A 143 9.99 0.22 -3.33
CA LEU A 143 10.08 -1.11 -2.70
C LEU A 143 11.48 -1.73 -2.85
N SER A 144 12.27 -1.27 -3.83
CA SER A 144 13.64 -1.72 -4.09
C SER A 144 14.70 -0.87 -3.39
N TRP A 145 14.29 0.14 -2.61
CA TRP A 145 15.22 1.02 -1.93
C TRP A 145 16.16 0.26 -1.01
N LYS A 146 17.44 0.61 -1.10
CA LYS A 146 18.51 0.17 -0.21
C LYS A 146 19.23 1.41 0.33
N PRO A 147 19.74 1.36 1.57
CA PRO A 147 20.69 2.34 2.07
C PRO A 147 21.81 2.62 1.08
N ASP A 148 22.03 3.89 0.75
CA ASP A 148 23.17 4.30 -0.04
C ASP A 148 24.42 4.45 0.86
N GLY A 149 25.55 3.90 0.41
CA GLY A 149 26.86 4.08 1.05
C GLY A 149 27.22 3.08 2.16
N ASN A 150 28.27 3.41 2.91
CA ASN A 150 28.86 2.56 3.95
C ASN A 150 28.11 2.59 5.30
N LYS A 151 27.05 3.40 5.44
CA LYS A 151 26.33 3.54 6.70
C LYS A 151 25.37 2.36 6.90
N PRO A 152 25.45 1.63 8.03
CA PRO A 152 24.52 0.55 8.34
C PRO A 152 23.06 1.02 8.26
N ARG A 153 22.16 0.14 7.76
CA ARG A 153 20.71 0.40 7.68
C ARG A 153 20.12 0.90 8.99
N LEU A 154 20.57 0.32 10.10
CA LEU A 154 20.07 0.63 11.43
C LEU A 154 20.40 2.06 11.84
N ASP A 155 21.60 2.54 11.52
CA ASP A 155 22.02 3.90 11.85
C ASP A 155 21.24 4.95 11.04
N ILE A 156 20.91 4.64 9.78
CA ILE A 156 19.99 5.48 8.98
C ILE A 156 18.61 5.51 9.64
N GLY A 157 18.14 4.37 10.13
CA GLY A 157 16.89 4.28 10.89
C GLY A 157 16.89 5.17 12.12
N TYR A 158 17.99 5.17 12.89
CA TYR A 158 18.15 6.05 14.05
C TYR A 158 18.17 7.53 13.68
N ASP A 159 18.89 7.92 12.63
CA ASP A 159 18.89 9.31 12.13
C ASP A 159 17.47 9.76 11.77
N ILE A 160 16.74 8.94 11.01
CA ILE A 160 15.37 9.26 10.58
C ILE A 160 14.42 9.32 11.78
N LYS A 161 14.57 8.41 12.73
CA LYS A 161 13.77 8.41 13.98
C LYS A 161 13.94 9.74 14.71
N GLN A 162 15.16 10.27 14.78
CA GLN A 162 15.45 11.56 15.40
C GLN A 162 14.93 12.73 14.56
N GLN A 163 15.24 12.75 13.26
CA GLN A 163 14.85 13.81 12.33
C GLN A 163 13.33 13.97 12.24
N LEU A 164 12.60 12.85 12.15
CA LEU A 164 11.14 12.84 12.07
C LEU A 164 10.46 12.76 13.43
N GLN A 165 11.22 12.77 14.54
CA GLN A 165 10.70 12.70 15.91
C GLN A 165 9.68 11.55 16.07
N VAL A 166 10.05 10.35 15.63
CA VAL A 166 9.14 9.20 15.62
C VAL A 166 8.91 8.71 17.04
N GLN A 167 7.68 8.84 17.51
CA GLN A 167 7.20 8.33 18.79
C GLN A 167 6.09 7.30 18.53
N ALA A 168 6.47 6.04 18.40
CA ALA A 168 5.52 4.97 18.15
C ALA A 168 4.75 4.62 19.45
N PRO A 169 3.40 4.64 19.43
CA PRO A 169 2.63 4.40 20.64
C PRO A 169 2.66 2.92 21.03
N MET A 170 2.95 2.64 22.30
CA MET A 170 2.93 1.28 22.87
C MET A 170 1.83 1.06 23.91
N HIS A 171 0.88 2.00 23.99
CA HIS A 171 -0.27 1.96 24.91
C HIS A 171 -1.56 1.73 24.13
N CYS A 172 -2.60 1.24 24.81
CA CYS A 172 -3.86 0.82 24.18
C CYS A 172 -4.51 1.91 23.32
N GLN A 173 -4.53 3.17 23.81
CA GLN A 173 -5.16 4.30 23.10
C GLN A 173 -4.47 4.67 21.78
N GLY A 174 -3.26 4.15 21.52
CA GLY A 174 -2.58 4.35 20.25
C GLY A 174 -3.31 3.70 19.06
N CYS A 175 -4.09 2.64 19.32
CA CYS A 175 -4.80 1.88 18.28
C CYS A 175 -6.25 1.54 18.64
N HIS A 176 -6.60 1.52 19.93
CA HIS A 176 -7.94 1.19 20.41
C HIS A 176 -8.64 2.45 20.90
N ARG A 177 -9.74 2.84 20.25
CA ARG A 177 -10.53 4.02 20.58
C ARG A 177 -12.03 3.75 20.41
#